data_AF-G9N5H4-F1
#
_entry.id   AF-G9N5H4-F1
#
_cell.length_a   1.000
_cell.length_b   1.000
_cell.length_c   1.000
_cell.angle_alpha   90.00
_cell.angle_beta   90.00
_cell.angle_gamma   90.00
#
_symmetry.space_group_name_H-M   'P 1'
#
loop_
_entity.id
_entity.type
_entity.pdbx_description
1 polymer ?
#
loop_
_entity_poly.entity_id
_entity_poly.type
_entity_poly.pdbx_seq_one_letter_code
_entity_poly.pdbx_strand_id
1 'polypeptide(L)'
;FLDPEAFTSAQLKVPEPDIGHLITKDVSECVGDVANIKAISDKFFTSVHEWMPIISKIQFLTNLVSWLTHKRAELYFLILAMKLSCEQVSGPRTPLYQITKYLQFRIENSGALSLQVIQGSVLIAIYEMGHGIYPSAYLSIAGCARYATALGIDKSILCRDLDGVPRNELEERRRVWWSILVLDRFLNLSDPSRHLVTADPILENWLPVDDAAFNNGTIRPEDAYTLGSATALDLGRFARFAQAAHLIGQVLRHVAEGSSESETAQLRRTIFSLVSVSKLEAHLRQLEFCSQTAVCYWYVCFNESIRLAR
;
A
#
# COMPACT_ATOMS: atom_id res chain seq x y z
N PHE A 1 -21.89 -4.85 5.18
CA PHE A 1 -22.84 -4.96 4.05
C PHE A 1 -24.27 -5.19 4.53
N LEU A 2 -24.47 -5.96 5.60
CA LEU A 2 -25.65 -5.85 6.48
C LEU A 2 -25.49 -4.66 7.44
N ASP A 3 -26.58 -4.20 8.07
CA ASP A 3 -26.61 -3.13 9.08
C ASP A 3 -25.60 -3.43 10.21
N PRO A 4 -24.45 -2.72 10.26
CA PRO A 4 -23.39 -2.99 11.21
C PRO A 4 -23.81 -2.67 12.64
N GLU A 5 -24.67 -1.67 12.82
CA GLU A 5 -25.17 -1.25 14.13
C GLU A 5 -26.12 -2.30 14.68
N ALA A 6 -27.01 -2.84 13.85
CA ALA A 6 -27.89 -3.94 14.23
C ALA A 6 -27.10 -5.22 14.56
N PHE A 7 -26.07 -5.58 13.77
CA PHE A 7 -25.21 -6.73 14.05
C PHE A 7 -24.46 -6.60 15.38
N THR A 8 -23.91 -5.41 15.62
CA THR A 8 -23.19 -5.10 16.87
C THR A 8 -24.15 -5.13 18.06
N SER A 9 -25.32 -4.51 17.92
CA SER A 9 -26.37 -4.49 18.95
C SER A 9 -26.88 -5.89 19.27
N ALA A 10 -26.97 -6.76 18.26
CA ALA A 10 -27.38 -8.16 18.40
C ALA A 10 -26.22 -9.10 18.80
N GLN A 11 -25.00 -8.58 19.00
CA GLN A 11 -23.78 -9.35 19.31
C GLN A 11 -23.50 -10.50 18.31
N LEU A 12 -23.93 -10.34 17.07
CA LEU A 12 -23.75 -11.33 16.01
C LEU A 12 -22.32 -11.25 15.46
N LYS A 13 -21.68 -12.41 15.33
CA LYS A 13 -20.38 -12.54 14.65
C LYS A 13 -20.60 -13.02 13.22
N VAL A 14 -19.95 -12.35 12.27
CA VAL A 14 -19.87 -12.85 10.90
C VAL A 14 -19.00 -14.11 10.91
N PRO A 15 -19.48 -15.26 10.39
CA PRO A 15 -18.66 -16.47 10.31
C PRO A 15 -17.40 -16.22 9.49
N GLU A 16 -16.24 -16.64 9.99
CA GLU A 16 -15.02 -16.64 9.18
C GLU A 16 -15.14 -17.73 8.10
N PRO A 17 -14.92 -17.40 6.82
CA PRO A 17 -15.02 -18.39 5.75
C PRO A 17 -13.85 -19.37 5.82
N ASP A 18 -14.13 -20.67 5.74
CA ASP A 18 -13.08 -21.69 5.60
C ASP A 18 -12.54 -21.71 4.17
N ILE A 19 -11.34 -21.17 4.02
CA ILE A 19 -10.66 -21.03 2.74
C ILE A 19 -9.42 -21.93 2.62
N GLY A 20 -9.22 -22.88 3.52
CA GLY A 20 -8.06 -23.79 3.46
C GLY A 20 -8.01 -24.60 2.17
N HIS A 21 -9.18 -24.96 1.63
CA HIS A 21 -9.35 -25.68 0.36
C HIS A 21 -8.92 -24.87 -0.88
N LEU A 22 -8.61 -23.58 -0.74
CA LEU A 22 -8.10 -22.75 -1.84
C LEU A 22 -6.63 -23.05 -2.16
N ILE A 23 -5.89 -23.68 -1.24
CA ILE A 23 -4.48 -24.05 -1.42
C ILE A 23 -4.40 -25.27 -2.35
N THR A 24 -4.30 -25.02 -3.64
CA THR A 24 -4.05 -26.07 -4.64
C THR A 24 -2.59 -26.53 -4.61
N LYS A 25 -2.31 -27.63 -5.31
CA LYS A 25 -0.94 -28.15 -5.48
C LYS A 25 -0.01 -27.06 -6.05
N ASP A 26 -0.42 -26.40 -7.13
CA ASP A 26 0.38 -25.36 -7.79
C ASP A 26 0.68 -24.17 -6.86
N VAL A 27 -0.29 -23.77 -6.04
CA VAL A 27 -0.09 -22.73 -5.01
C VAL A 27 0.93 -23.18 -3.97
N SER A 28 0.78 -24.41 -3.46
CA SER A 28 1.70 -24.96 -2.47
C SER A 28 3.12 -25.14 -3.01
N GLU A 29 3.27 -25.53 -4.28
CA GLU A 29 4.57 -25.65 -4.95
C GLU A 29 5.23 -24.28 -5.18
N CYS A 30 4.45 -23.25 -5.51
CA CYS A 30 4.98 -21.90 -5.68
C CYS A 30 5.47 -21.27 -4.36
N VAL A 31 4.76 -21.55 -3.26
CA VAL A 31 5.12 -21.07 -1.91
C VAL A 31 6.28 -21.86 -1.33
N GLY A 32 6.23 -23.19 -1.44
CA GLY A 32 7.21 -24.09 -0.85
C GLY A 32 7.03 -24.31 0.66
N ASP A 33 8.11 -24.69 1.32
CA ASP A 33 8.13 -24.97 2.76
C ASP A 33 8.40 -23.72 3.62
N VAL A 34 8.58 -23.92 4.92
CA VAL A 34 8.86 -22.82 5.87
C VAL A 34 10.18 -22.11 5.56
N ALA A 35 11.18 -22.81 5.01
CA ALA A 35 12.44 -22.19 4.60
C ALA A 35 12.24 -21.32 3.35
N ASN A 36 11.44 -21.76 2.39
CA ASN A 36 11.07 -20.94 1.24
C ASN A 36 10.29 -19.70 1.66
N ILE A 37 9.32 -19.83 2.56
CA ILE A 37 8.56 -18.69 3.12
C ILE A 37 9.52 -17.66 3.72
N LYS A 38 10.45 -18.08 4.58
CA LYS A 38 11.45 -17.18 5.18
C LYS A 38 12.31 -16.48 4.13
N ALA A 39 12.84 -17.23 3.16
CA ALA A 39 13.68 -16.66 2.11
C ALA A 39 12.94 -15.62 1.25
N ILE A 40 11.67 -15.89 0.91
CA ILE A 40 10.82 -14.94 0.17
C ILE A 40 10.58 -13.69 1.01
N SER A 41 10.18 -13.85 2.27
CA SER A 41 9.92 -12.74 3.17
C SER A 41 11.16 -11.90 3.43
N ASP A 42 12.32 -12.51 3.63
CA ASP A 42 13.59 -11.79 3.83
C ASP A 42 13.93 -10.96 2.59
N LYS A 43 13.83 -11.53 1.38
CA LYS A 43 14.02 -10.78 0.13
C LYS A 43 13.05 -9.60 0.02
N PHE A 44 11.79 -9.78 0.39
CA PHE A 44 10.78 -8.72 0.39
C PHE A 44 11.15 -7.59 1.37
N PHE A 45 11.52 -7.94 2.61
CA PHE A 45 11.84 -6.98 3.66
C PHE A 45 13.12 -6.16 3.38
N THR A 46 14.01 -6.64 2.51
CA THR A 46 15.21 -5.92 2.05
C THR A 46 15.06 -5.33 0.64
N SER A 47 13.84 -5.25 0.08
CA SER A 47 13.61 -4.68 -1.26
C SER A 47 12.35 -3.81 -1.30
N VAL A 48 11.20 -4.39 -1.66
CA VAL A 48 9.95 -3.66 -1.84
C VAL A 48 9.51 -2.96 -0.56
N HIS A 49 9.73 -3.61 0.59
CA HIS A 49 9.39 -3.05 1.90
C HIS A 49 10.10 -1.73 2.22
N GLU A 50 11.29 -1.47 1.68
CA GLU A 50 12.04 -0.24 1.97
C GLU A 50 11.35 1.03 1.47
N TRP A 51 10.49 0.91 0.46
CA TRP A 51 9.73 2.01 -0.10
C TRP A 51 8.22 1.84 -0.01
N MET A 52 7.75 0.60 0.16
CA MET A 52 6.36 0.26 0.42
C MET A 52 6.21 -0.58 1.71
N PRO A 53 6.48 0.01 2.88
CA PRO A 53 6.40 -0.66 4.18
C PRO A 53 4.95 -0.84 4.65
N ILE A 54 4.22 -1.79 4.06
CA ILE A 54 2.82 -2.07 4.42
C ILE A 54 2.65 -3.25 5.37
N ILE A 55 3.73 -4.01 5.63
CA ILE A 55 3.74 -5.21 6.46
C ILE A 55 4.80 -5.03 7.56
N SER A 56 4.44 -5.20 8.82
CA SER A 56 5.39 -5.12 9.93
C SER A 56 6.23 -6.40 10.00
N LYS A 57 7.56 -6.29 9.83
CA LYS A 57 8.47 -7.45 9.91
C LYS A 57 8.37 -8.20 11.24
N ILE A 58 8.29 -7.47 12.35
CA ILE A 58 8.20 -8.07 13.69
C ILE A 58 6.87 -8.80 13.87
N GLN A 59 5.75 -8.17 13.48
CA GLN A 59 4.45 -8.83 13.59
C GLN A 59 4.33 -10.02 12.65
N PHE A 60 4.87 -9.92 11.44
CA PHE A 60 4.95 -11.02 10.50
C PHE A 60 5.67 -12.22 11.11
N LEU A 61 6.87 -12.02 11.65
CA LEU A 61 7.67 -13.09 12.26
C LEU A 61 7.00 -13.67 13.52
N THR A 62 6.43 -12.81 14.36
CA THR A 62 5.78 -13.22 15.60
C THR A 62 4.53 -14.06 15.34
N ASN A 63 3.76 -13.70 14.31
CA ASN A 63 2.50 -14.37 13.99
C ASN A 63 2.64 -15.54 13.00
N LEU A 64 3.83 -15.77 12.44
CA LEU A 64 4.04 -16.74 11.35
C LEU A 64 3.49 -18.15 11.66
N VAL A 65 3.76 -18.66 12.87
CA VAL A 65 3.29 -20.00 13.29
C VAL A 65 1.77 -20.04 13.41
N SER A 66 1.18 -18.99 13.98
CA SER A 66 -0.28 -18.86 14.10
C SER A 66 -0.93 -18.82 12.72
N TRP A 67 -0.37 -18.04 11.79
CA TRP A 67 -0.91 -17.94 10.43
C TRP A 67 -0.75 -19.23 9.63
N LEU A 68 0.36 -19.96 9.77
CA LEU A 68 0.52 -21.29 9.17
C LEU A 68 -0.55 -22.28 9.65
N THR A 69 -1.04 -22.10 10.88
CA THR A 69 -2.01 -23.00 11.51
C THR A 69 -3.45 -22.60 11.20
N HIS A 70 -3.77 -21.30 11.26
CA HIS A 70 -5.14 -20.80 11.26
C HIS A 70 -5.52 -19.94 10.05
N LYS A 71 -4.53 -19.36 9.34
CA LYS A 71 -4.74 -18.42 8.21
C LYS A 71 -3.84 -18.76 7.03
N ARG A 72 -3.74 -20.06 6.73
CA ARG A 72 -2.72 -20.58 5.83
C ARG A 72 -2.92 -20.08 4.40
N ALA A 73 -4.16 -19.95 3.94
CA ALA A 73 -4.47 -19.50 2.59
C ALA A 73 -4.14 -18.01 2.40
N GLU A 74 -4.47 -17.17 3.38
CA GLU A 74 -4.15 -15.75 3.39
C GLU A 74 -2.64 -15.52 3.47
N LEU A 75 -1.95 -16.28 4.32
CA LEU A 75 -0.49 -16.26 4.38
C LEU A 75 0.12 -16.67 3.03
N TYR A 76 -0.34 -17.78 2.44
CA TYR A 76 0.20 -18.27 1.16
C TYR A 76 -0.01 -17.23 0.05
N PHE A 77 -1.18 -16.59 0.02
CA PHE A 77 -1.45 -15.50 -0.89
C PHE A 77 -0.49 -14.32 -0.68
N LEU A 78 -0.28 -13.88 0.56
CA LEU A 78 0.66 -12.82 0.89
C LEU A 78 2.09 -13.17 0.46
N ILE A 79 2.54 -14.42 0.69
CA ILE A 79 3.87 -14.89 0.28
C ILE A 79 4.03 -14.92 -1.23
N LEU A 80 3.01 -15.37 -1.98
CA LEU A 80 3.04 -15.31 -3.44
C LEU A 80 3.12 -13.86 -3.95
N ALA A 81 2.37 -12.94 -3.35
CA ALA A 81 2.41 -11.52 -3.70
C ALA A 81 3.76 -10.87 -3.36
N MET A 82 4.36 -11.20 -2.22
CA MET A 82 5.74 -10.82 -1.88
C MET A 82 6.73 -11.33 -2.94
N LYS A 83 6.67 -12.62 -3.26
CA LYS A 83 7.53 -13.25 -4.27
C LYS A 83 7.39 -12.57 -5.64
N LEU A 84 6.15 -12.29 -6.06
CA LEU A 84 5.80 -11.64 -7.31
C LEU A 84 6.34 -10.20 -7.37
N SER A 85 6.15 -9.41 -6.31
CA SER A 85 6.64 -8.02 -6.27
C SER A 85 8.18 -7.91 -6.31
N CYS A 86 8.88 -8.98 -5.91
CA CYS A 86 10.34 -9.09 -5.98
C CYS A 86 10.85 -9.79 -7.26
N GLU A 87 9.98 -10.14 -8.20
CA GLU A 87 10.36 -10.79 -9.46
C GLU A 87 11.01 -9.75 -10.41
N GLN A 88 12.05 -10.16 -11.14
CA GLN A 88 12.74 -9.31 -12.13
C GLN A 88 12.66 -10.05 -13.47
N VAL A 89 11.53 -9.90 -14.15
CA VAL A 89 11.18 -10.63 -15.36
C VAL A 89 10.96 -9.68 -16.54
N SER A 90 11.34 -10.12 -17.74
CA SER A 90 11.14 -9.34 -18.97
C SER A 90 9.69 -9.33 -19.45
N GLY A 91 8.87 -10.29 -19.00
CA GLY A 91 7.47 -10.44 -19.41
C GLY A 91 6.49 -10.17 -18.26
N PRO A 92 5.40 -9.41 -18.50
CA PRO A 92 4.48 -8.98 -17.44
C PRO A 92 3.49 -10.07 -16.97
N ARG A 93 3.32 -11.16 -17.73
CA ARG A 93 2.29 -12.19 -17.46
C ARG A 93 2.93 -13.54 -17.17
N THR A 94 3.67 -13.61 -16.07
CA THR A 94 4.31 -14.85 -15.63
C THR A 94 3.28 -15.87 -15.11
N PRO A 95 3.61 -17.17 -15.09
CA PRO A 95 2.79 -18.17 -14.41
C PRO A 95 2.53 -17.81 -12.94
N LEU A 96 3.53 -17.23 -12.25
CA LEU A 96 3.38 -16.76 -10.87
C LEU A 96 2.31 -15.66 -10.76
N TYR A 97 2.30 -14.68 -11.66
CA TYR A 97 1.27 -13.66 -11.71
C TYR A 97 -0.13 -14.27 -11.89
N GLN A 98 -0.29 -15.22 -12.83
CA GLN A 98 -1.56 -15.88 -13.09
C GLN A 98 -2.07 -16.67 -11.89
N ILE A 99 -1.21 -17.49 -11.26
CA ILE A 99 -1.55 -18.27 -10.06
C ILE A 99 -1.95 -17.32 -8.92
N THR A 100 -1.20 -16.24 -8.72
CA THR A 100 -1.44 -15.27 -7.64
C THR A 100 -2.76 -14.52 -7.85
N LYS A 101 -3.05 -14.03 -9.07
CA LYS A 101 -4.33 -13.38 -9.41
C LYS A 101 -5.52 -14.33 -9.30
N TYR A 102 -5.35 -15.59 -9.69
CA TYR A 102 -6.40 -16.59 -9.56
C TYR A 102 -6.71 -16.89 -8.10
N LEU A 103 -5.67 -17.01 -7.26
CA LEU A 103 -5.85 -17.17 -5.81
C LEU A 103 -6.52 -15.94 -5.18
N GLN A 104 -6.11 -14.72 -5.55
CA GLN A 104 -6.76 -13.46 -5.14
C GLN A 104 -8.27 -13.52 -5.40
N PHE A 105 -8.66 -13.81 -6.65
CA PHE A 105 -10.05 -13.91 -7.06
C PHE A 105 -10.83 -14.94 -6.24
N ARG A 106 -10.25 -16.13 -5.99
CA ARG A 106 -10.92 -17.17 -5.19
C ARG A 106 -11.11 -16.77 -3.73
N ILE A 107 -10.12 -16.11 -3.13
CA ILE A 107 -10.21 -15.59 -1.76
C ILE A 107 -11.29 -14.51 -1.68
N GLU A 108 -11.29 -13.54 -2.60
CA GLU A 108 -12.30 -12.48 -2.63
C GLU A 108 -13.71 -13.04 -2.82
N ASN A 109 -13.89 -14.01 -3.72
CA ASN A 109 -15.18 -14.65 -3.98
C ASN A 109 -15.67 -15.52 -2.80
N SER A 110 -14.79 -15.93 -1.89
CA SER A 110 -15.16 -16.63 -0.66
C SER A 110 -15.64 -15.69 0.46
N GLY A 111 -15.51 -14.37 0.27
CA GLY A 111 -15.86 -13.36 1.26
C GLY A 111 -14.82 -13.19 2.37
N ALA A 112 -13.63 -13.78 2.23
CA ALA A 112 -12.55 -13.64 3.19
C ALA A 112 -12.01 -12.20 3.19
N LEU A 113 -12.13 -11.54 4.35
CA LEU A 113 -11.65 -10.18 4.59
C LEU A 113 -10.52 -10.22 5.63
N SER A 114 -9.28 -9.94 5.21
CA SER A 114 -8.13 -9.90 6.13
C SER A 114 -7.07 -8.89 5.71
N LEU A 115 -6.26 -8.47 6.68
CA LEU A 115 -5.15 -7.54 6.46
C LEU A 115 -4.11 -8.12 5.48
N GLN A 116 -3.82 -9.42 5.58
CA GLN A 116 -2.88 -10.12 4.71
C GLN A 116 -3.32 -10.11 3.25
N VAL A 117 -4.62 -10.27 3.01
CA VAL A 117 -5.16 -10.26 1.65
C VAL A 117 -5.10 -8.86 1.06
N ILE A 118 -5.48 -7.80 1.79
CA ILE A 118 -5.32 -6.45 1.22
C ILE A 118 -3.84 -6.08 1.02
N GLN A 119 -2.95 -6.47 1.92
CA GLN A 119 -1.50 -6.29 1.75
C GLN A 119 -1.01 -6.98 0.47
N GLY A 120 -1.38 -8.24 0.25
CA GLY A 120 -1.05 -8.98 -0.98
C GLY A 120 -1.65 -8.33 -2.24
N SER A 121 -2.89 -7.88 -2.18
CA SER A 121 -3.57 -7.18 -3.28
C SER A 121 -2.87 -5.87 -3.68
N VAL A 122 -2.37 -5.10 -2.71
CA VAL A 122 -1.56 -3.90 -2.97
C VAL A 122 -0.25 -4.26 -3.67
N LEU A 123 0.43 -5.33 -3.24
CA LEU A 123 1.66 -5.80 -3.90
C LEU A 123 1.42 -6.27 -5.33
N ILE A 124 0.28 -6.89 -5.62
CA ILE A 124 -0.13 -7.23 -6.99
C ILE A 124 -0.34 -5.96 -7.82
N ALA A 125 -1.04 -4.97 -7.30
CA ALA A 125 -1.25 -3.70 -8.00
C ALA A 125 0.07 -3.00 -8.32
N ILE A 126 1.05 -3.07 -7.41
CA ILE A 126 2.42 -2.58 -7.63
C ILE A 126 3.11 -3.35 -8.75
N TYR A 127 2.99 -4.68 -8.78
CA TYR A 127 3.55 -5.49 -9.87
C TYR A 127 2.92 -5.14 -11.22
N GLU A 128 1.58 -5.07 -11.27
CA GLU A 128 0.81 -4.75 -12.49
C GLU A 128 1.17 -3.35 -13.00
N MET A 129 1.28 -2.37 -12.09
CA MET A 129 1.77 -1.05 -12.43
C MET A 129 3.20 -1.18 -12.96
N GLY A 130 4.14 -1.68 -12.16
CA GLY A 130 5.57 -1.83 -12.46
C GLY A 130 5.94 -2.55 -13.76
N HIS A 131 5.02 -3.35 -14.31
CA HIS A 131 5.21 -4.08 -15.57
C HIS A 131 4.30 -3.59 -16.71
N GLY A 132 3.62 -2.45 -16.54
CA GLY A 132 2.83 -1.81 -17.60
C GLY A 132 1.48 -2.45 -17.89
N ILE A 133 0.91 -3.22 -16.96
CA ILE A 133 -0.40 -3.87 -17.10
C ILE A 133 -1.51 -2.90 -16.66
N TYR A 134 -1.53 -1.70 -17.23
CA TYR A 134 -2.33 -0.59 -16.69
C TYR A 134 -3.82 -0.84 -16.52
N PRO A 135 -4.54 -1.48 -17.46
CA PRO A 135 -5.96 -1.76 -17.23
C PRO A 135 -6.19 -2.64 -16.00
N SER A 136 -5.29 -3.60 -15.76
CA SER A 136 -5.32 -4.43 -14.55
C SER A 136 -4.98 -3.60 -13.32
N ALA A 137 -3.90 -2.81 -13.35
CA ALA A 137 -3.48 -1.97 -12.23
C ALA A 137 -4.58 -0.98 -11.81
N TYR A 138 -5.23 -0.33 -12.78
CA TYR A 138 -6.36 0.60 -12.55
C TYR A 138 -7.50 -0.09 -11.79
N LEU A 139 -7.91 -1.28 -12.23
CA LEU A 139 -8.98 -2.04 -11.59
C LEU A 139 -8.55 -2.63 -10.24
N SER A 140 -7.31 -3.12 -10.12
CA SER A 140 -6.77 -3.70 -8.89
C SER A 140 -6.69 -2.65 -7.78
N ILE A 141 -6.24 -1.42 -8.06
CA ILE A 141 -6.23 -0.33 -7.07
C ILE A 141 -7.67 0.00 -6.64
N ALA A 142 -8.61 0.07 -7.58
CA ALA A 142 -10.00 0.31 -7.25
C ALA A 142 -10.59 -0.80 -6.33
N GLY A 143 -10.27 -2.06 -6.65
CA GLY A 143 -10.61 -3.21 -5.82
C GLY A 143 -9.98 -3.13 -4.43
N CYS A 144 -8.70 -2.77 -4.34
CA CYS A 144 -7.99 -2.56 -3.07
C CYS A 144 -8.69 -1.49 -2.21
N ALA A 145 -9.05 -0.35 -2.81
CA ALA A 145 -9.77 0.71 -2.09
C ALA A 145 -11.08 0.19 -1.49
N ARG A 146 -11.90 -0.53 -2.28
CA ARG A 146 -13.16 -1.10 -1.80
C ARG A 146 -12.97 -2.17 -0.73
N TYR A 147 -11.98 -3.05 -0.90
CA TYR A 147 -11.65 -4.10 0.05
C TYR A 147 -11.15 -3.51 1.37
N ALA A 148 -10.28 -2.49 1.32
CA ALA A 148 -9.80 -1.77 2.49
C ALA A 148 -10.93 -1.06 3.24
N THR A 149 -11.85 -0.39 2.53
CA THR A 149 -13.05 0.20 3.14
C THR A 149 -13.95 -0.85 3.79
N ALA A 150 -14.10 -2.03 3.19
CA ALA A 150 -14.86 -3.13 3.79
C ALA A 150 -14.25 -3.62 5.13
N LEU A 151 -12.93 -3.50 5.29
CA LEU A 151 -12.21 -3.74 6.55
C LEU A 151 -12.18 -2.54 7.52
N GLY A 152 -12.74 -1.39 7.11
CA GLY A 152 -12.65 -0.14 7.86
C GLY A 152 -11.24 0.46 7.93
N ILE A 153 -10.35 0.06 7.02
CA ILE A 153 -8.95 0.51 6.98
C ILE A 153 -8.86 1.99 6.61
N ASP A 154 -9.79 2.51 5.82
CA ASP A 154 -9.92 3.93 5.49
C ASP A 154 -10.06 4.83 6.73
N LYS A 155 -10.61 4.29 7.83
CA LYS A 155 -10.76 5.02 9.10
C LYS A 155 -9.45 5.16 9.88
N SER A 156 -8.40 4.41 9.53
CA SER A 156 -7.10 4.42 10.22
C SER A 156 -6.38 5.78 10.16
N ILE A 157 -6.74 6.64 9.21
CA ILE A 157 -6.20 8.00 9.07
C ILE A 157 -7.06 9.07 9.77
N LEU A 158 -8.21 8.71 10.31
CA LEU A 158 -9.12 9.66 10.97
C LEU A 158 -8.81 9.84 12.46
N CYS A 159 -8.25 8.80 13.10
CA CYS A 159 -7.97 8.80 14.53
C CYS A 159 -6.52 8.38 14.81
N ARG A 160 -5.94 8.93 15.88
CA ARG A 160 -4.59 8.55 16.36
C ARG A 160 -4.57 7.08 16.76
N ASP A 161 -5.59 6.68 17.51
CA ASP A 161 -5.83 5.35 18.05
C ASP A 161 -7.26 4.90 17.69
N LEU A 162 -7.47 3.59 17.56
CA LEU A 162 -8.78 2.97 17.34
C LEU A 162 -9.06 1.97 18.46
N ASP A 163 -10.22 2.11 19.09
CA ASP A 163 -10.60 1.26 20.21
C ASP A 163 -10.59 -0.23 19.82
N GLY A 164 -9.93 -1.04 20.64
CA GLY A 164 -9.81 -2.49 20.43
C GLY A 164 -8.81 -2.92 19.35
N VAL A 165 -8.11 -1.99 18.68
CA VAL A 165 -7.08 -2.31 17.68
C VAL A 165 -5.69 -2.03 18.26
N PRO A 166 -4.78 -3.03 18.31
CA PRO A 166 -3.41 -2.81 18.74
C PRO A 166 -2.70 -1.75 17.88
N ARG A 167 -1.85 -0.91 18.49
CA ARG A 167 -1.15 0.19 17.81
C ARG A 167 -0.37 -0.26 16.57
N ASN A 168 0.33 -1.40 16.66
CA ASN A 168 1.11 -1.93 15.54
C ASN A 168 0.22 -2.37 14.38
N GLU A 169 -0.94 -2.98 14.67
CA GLU A 169 -1.93 -3.35 13.65
C GLU A 169 -2.59 -2.11 13.03
N LEU A 170 -2.93 -1.11 13.85
CA LEU A 170 -3.45 0.17 13.37
C LEU A 170 -2.48 0.84 12.40
N GLU A 171 -1.19 0.80 12.71
CA GLU A 171 -0.17 1.37 11.84
C GLU A 171 -0.03 0.61 10.51
N GLU A 172 -0.11 -0.73 10.51
CA GLU A 172 -0.16 -1.49 9.25
C GLU A 172 -1.38 -1.13 8.41
N ARG A 173 -2.56 -1.02 9.04
CA ARG A 173 -3.79 -0.57 8.35
C ARG A 173 -3.60 0.83 7.77
N ARG A 174 -3.04 1.76 8.55
CA ARG A 174 -2.74 3.13 8.11
C ARG A 174 -1.80 3.15 6.92
N ARG A 175 -0.73 2.34 6.95
CA ARG A 175 0.23 2.23 5.86
C ARG A 175 -0.41 1.67 4.59
N VAL A 176 -1.23 0.62 4.71
CA VAL A 176 -2.01 0.07 3.58
C VAL A 176 -2.91 1.14 2.94
N TRP A 177 -3.64 1.93 3.74
CA TRP A 177 -4.51 2.98 3.19
C TRP A 177 -3.73 4.05 2.45
N TRP A 178 -2.62 4.52 3.03
CA TRP A 178 -1.74 5.49 2.38
C TRP A 178 -1.11 4.94 1.10
N SER A 179 -0.78 3.64 1.05
CA SER A 179 -0.32 2.99 -0.18
C SER A 179 -1.36 3.02 -1.29
N ILE A 180 -2.63 2.73 -0.97
CA ILE A 180 -3.71 2.79 -1.96
C ILE A 180 -3.88 4.23 -2.48
N LEU A 181 -3.87 5.22 -1.57
CA LEU A 181 -3.90 6.64 -1.92
C LEU A 181 -2.76 7.02 -2.87
N VAL A 182 -1.53 6.67 -2.51
CA VAL A 182 -0.35 6.90 -3.35
C VAL A 182 -0.58 6.29 -4.73
N LEU A 183 -0.85 4.99 -4.81
CA LEU A 183 -0.99 4.29 -6.10
C LEU A 183 -2.11 4.88 -6.98
N ASP A 184 -3.26 5.23 -6.39
CA ASP A 184 -4.38 5.87 -7.10
C ASP A 184 -3.99 7.22 -7.70
N ARG A 185 -3.27 8.07 -6.95
CA ARG A 185 -2.79 9.36 -7.46
C ARG A 185 -1.75 9.20 -8.56
N PHE A 186 -0.79 8.29 -8.38
CA PHE A 186 0.27 8.05 -9.35
C PHE A 186 -0.28 7.50 -10.68
N LEU A 187 -1.23 6.58 -10.62
CA LEU A 187 -1.78 5.95 -11.82
C LEU A 187 -2.58 6.94 -12.69
N ASN A 188 -3.16 7.99 -12.08
CA ASN A 188 -3.94 9.02 -12.78
C ASN A 188 -3.11 10.23 -13.25
N LEU A 189 -1.79 10.26 -13.05
CA LEU A 189 -0.91 11.35 -13.52
C LEU A 189 -0.98 11.61 -15.03
N SER A 190 -1.17 10.56 -15.83
CA SER A 190 -1.23 10.67 -17.30
C SER A 190 -2.54 11.27 -17.81
N ASP A 191 -3.59 11.25 -16.98
CA ASP A 191 -4.93 11.71 -17.35
C ASP A 191 -5.64 12.28 -16.12
N PRO A 192 -5.36 13.54 -15.78
CA PRO A 192 -5.92 14.20 -14.60
C PRO A 192 -7.44 14.33 -14.59
N SER A 193 -8.10 14.14 -15.73
CA SER A 193 -9.56 14.19 -15.84
C SER A 193 -10.27 12.96 -15.25
N ARG A 194 -9.51 11.89 -14.97
CA ARG A 194 -10.07 10.66 -14.40
C ARG A 194 -10.46 10.83 -12.94
N HIS A 195 -11.58 10.22 -12.59
CA HIS A 195 -12.02 10.13 -11.21
C HIS A 195 -11.06 9.25 -10.41
N LEU A 196 -10.60 9.81 -9.29
CA LEU A 196 -9.85 9.09 -8.27
C LEU A 196 -10.80 8.16 -7.49
N VAL A 197 -10.31 7.00 -7.08
CA VAL A 197 -11.12 6.03 -6.34
C VAL A 197 -11.18 6.37 -4.86
N THR A 198 -10.12 6.97 -4.32
CA THR A 198 -10.07 7.42 -2.93
C THR A 198 -10.32 8.92 -2.82
N ALA A 199 -11.04 9.32 -1.77
CA ALA A 199 -11.19 10.73 -1.43
C ALA A 199 -9.84 11.36 -1.08
N ASP A 200 -9.68 12.66 -1.36
CA ASP A 200 -8.45 13.34 -1.00
C ASP A 200 -8.31 13.52 0.51
N PRO A 201 -7.12 13.25 1.06
CA PRO A 201 -6.88 13.44 2.49
C PRO A 201 -6.84 14.93 2.83
N ILE A 202 -7.20 15.23 4.07
CA ILE A 202 -7.19 16.57 4.68
C ILE A 202 -6.04 16.70 5.67
N LEU A 203 -5.73 17.93 6.08
CA LEU A 203 -4.53 18.24 6.88
C LEU A 203 -4.55 17.59 8.28
N GLU A 204 -5.74 17.27 8.78
CA GLU A 204 -5.98 16.61 10.07
C GLU A 204 -5.79 15.10 10.00
N ASN A 205 -5.67 14.51 8.80
CA ASN A 205 -5.48 13.08 8.66
C ASN A 205 -4.11 12.64 9.17
N TRP A 206 -4.09 11.52 9.88
CA TRP A 206 -2.87 10.96 10.49
C TRP A 206 -1.97 10.34 9.44
N LEU A 207 -0.69 10.70 9.49
CA LEU A 207 0.36 10.12 8.68
C LEU A 207 0.85 8.80 9.29
N PRO A 208 1.48 7.93 8.48
CA PRO A 208 2.30 6.85 9.01
C PRO A 208 3.38 7.41 9.94
N VAL A 209 3.74 6.66 10.99
CA VAL A 209 4.86 7.01 11.87
C VAL A 209 6.19 6.78 11.15
N ASP A 210 7.31 7.12 11.80
CA ASP A 210 8.64 6.88 11.25
C ASP A 210 8.89 5.40 10.90
N ASP A 211 9.56 5.16 9.77
CA ASP A 211 9.81 3.81 9.25
C ASP A 211 10.71 2.97 10.16
N ALA A 212 11.69 3.58 10.84
CA ALA A 212 12.54 2.85 11.76
C ALA A 212 11.77 2.42 13.01
N ALA A 213 10.92 3.30 13.55
CA ALA A 213 10.04 2.97 14.67
C ALA A 213 9.05 1.84 14.32
N PHE A 214 8.48 1.88 13.11
CA PHE A 214 7.62 0.82 12.59
C PHE A 214 8.36 -0.52 12.44
N ASN A 215 9.54 -0.51 11.83
CA ASN A 215 10.34 -1.71 11.59
C ASN A 215 10.87 -2.35 12.88
N ASN A 216 11.24 -1.52 13.86
CA ASN A 216 11.74 -1.97 15.16
C ASN A 216 10.62 -2.27 16.17
N GLY A 217 9.36 -1.99 15.82
CA GLY A 217 8.22 -2.24 16.70
C GLY A 217 8.22 -1.37 17.95
N THR A 218 8.84 -0.19 17.87
CA THR A 218 9.02 0.75 18.99
C THR A 218 8.09 1.96 18.88
N ILE A 219 6.96 1.80 18.19
CA ILE A 219 6.00 2.89 17.92
C ILE A 219 5.40 3.41 19.22
N ARG A 220 5.44 4.72 19.40
CA ARG A 220 4.87 5.43 20.55
C ARG A 220 3.75 6.40 20.14
N PRO A 221 2.83 6.73 21.06
CA PRO A 221 1.75 7.68 20.77
C PRO A 221 2.23 9.08 20.36
N GLU A 222 3.39 9.50 20.86
CA GLU A 222 4.04 10.78 20.54
C GLU A 222 4.64 10.84 19.14
N ASP A 223 4.89 9.69 18.50
CA ASP A 223 5.48 9.62 17.16
C ASP A 223 4.47 9.94 16.04
N ALA A 224 3.21 10.14 16.39
CA ALA A 224 2.12 10.34 15.43
C ALA A 224 2.03 11.80 14.97
N TYR A 225 2.14 12.00 13.66
CA TYR A 225 1.99 13.29 13.00
C TYR A 225 0.74 13.34 12.12
N THR A 226 0.23 14.54 11.87
CA THR A 226 -0.84 14.75 10.88
C THR A 226 -0.26 15.26 9.57
N LEU A 227 -1.05 15.20 8.51
CA LEU A 227 -0.65 15.67 7.18
C LEU A 227 -0.21 17.14 7.18
N GLY A 228 -0.81 17.97 8.05
CA GLY A 228 -0.42 19.36 8.27
C GLY A 228 0.98 19.56 8.89
N SER A 229 1.62 18.53 9.44
CA SER A 229 2.96 18.60 10.06
C SER A 229 4.12 18.59 9.05
N ALA A 230 3.96 19.21 7.87
CA ALA A 230 4.88 19.12 6.73
C ALA A 230 6.34 19.52 7.00
N THR A 231 6.60 20.29 8.07
CA THR A 231 7.93 20.80 8.42
C THR A 231 8.70 19.94 9.43
N ALA A 232 8.08 18.92 10.04
CA ALA A 232 8.75 18.02 10.97
C ALA A 232 9.88 17.25 10.26
N LEU A 233 11.06 17.10 10.86
CA LEU A 233 12.27 16.51 10.22
C LEU A 233 12.51 15.02 10.55
N ASP A 234 11.56 14.39 11.22
CA ASP A 234 11.61 13.04 11.77
C ASP A 234 10.42 12.17 11.30
N LEU A 235 9.73 12.59 10.23
CA LEU A 235 8.54 11.91 9.71
C LEU A 235 8.84 10.53 9.10
N GLY A 236 10.01 10.36 8.48
CA GLY A 236 10.36 9.13 7.76
C GLY A 236 9.91 9.12 6.31
N ARG A 237 10.42 8.15 5.52
CA ARG A 237 10.31 8.16 4.06
C ARG A 237 8.88 7.94 3.59
N PHE A 238 8.16 7.01 4.23
CA PHE A 238 6.81 6.67 3.82
C PHE A 238 5.79 7.78 4.14
N ALA A 239 5.95 8.47 5.28
CA ALA A 239 5.14 9.65 5.62
C ALA A 239 5.35 10.80 4.63
N ARG A 240 6.60 11.04 4.18
CA ARG A 240 6.89 11.97 3.07
C ARG A 240 6.24 11.56 1.76
N PHE A 241 6.19 10.26 1.50
CA PHE A 241 5.56 9.74 0.30
C PHE A 241 4.04 9.98 0.31
N ALA A 242 3.40 9.78 1.47
CA ALA A 242 2.01 10.15 1.71
C ALA A 242 1.75 11.66 1.50
N GLN A 243 2.63 12.53 2.01
CA GLN A 243 2.56 13.98 1.76
C GLN A 243 2.66 14.32 0.27
N ALA A 244 3.57 13.68 -0.46
CA ALA A 244 3.71 13.89 -1.89
C ALA A 244 2.44 13.45 -2.65
N ALA A 245 1.84 12.31 -2.28
CA ALA A 245 0.59 11.85 -2.87
C ALA A 245 -0.57 12.83 -2.65
N HIS A 246 -0.67 13.44 -1.46
CA HIS A 246 -1.66 14.50 -1.21
C HIS A 246 -1.47 15.70 -2.16
N LEU A 247 -0.22 16.18 -2.33
CA LEU A 247 0.07 17.28 -3.25
C LEU A 247 -0.22 16.89 -4.71
N ILE A 248 0.06 15.66 -5.11
CA ILE A 248 -0.31 15.15 -6.44
C ILE A 248 -1.83 15.18 -6.62
N GLY A 249 -2.61 14.74 -5.63
CA GLY A 249 -4.07 14.84 -5.68
C GLY A 249 -4.57 16.28 -5.85
N GLN A 250 -3.93 17.24 -5.17
CA GLN A 250 -4.20 18.65 -5.42
C GLN A 250 -3.89 19.04 -6.87
N VAL A 251 -2.72 18.68 -7.41
CA VAL A 251 -2.35 18.97 -8.81
C VAL A 251 -3.37 18.40 -9.79
N LEU A 252 -3.76 17.13 -9.62
CA LEU A 252 -4.72 16.46 -10.50
C LEU A 252 -6.05 17.22 -10.56
N ARG A 253 -6.60 17.60 -9.41
CA ARG A 253 -7.82 18.40 -9.33
C ARG A 253 -7.66 19.77 -9.99
N HIS A 254 -6.55 20.47 -9.70
CA HIS A 254 -6.33 21.80 -10.28
C HIS A 254 -6.25 21.77 -11.81
N VAL A 255 -5.62 20.73 -12.37
CA VAL A 255 -5.53 20.53 -13.82
C VAL A 255 -6.89 20.16 -14.41
N ALA A 256 -7.69 19.34 -13.72
CA ALA A 256 -9.02 18.94 -14.19
C ALA A 256 -10.04 20.10 -14.16
N GLU A 257 -9.98 20.94 -13.13
CA GLU A 257 -10.94 22.02 -12.87
C GLU A 257 -10.55 23.36 -13.53
N GLY A 258 -9.30 23.51 -13.99
CA GLY A 258 -8.82 24.74 -14.62
C GLY A 258 -8.58 25.87 -13.62
N SER A 259 -7.80 25.61 -12.58
CA SER A 259 -7.49 26.56 -11.50
C SER A 259 -6.69 27.81 -11.93
N SER A 260 -6.66 28.81 -11.05
CA SER A 260 -5.95 30.06 -11.30
C SER A 260 -4.41 29.91 -11.32
N GLU A 261 -3.71 30.84 -11.97
CA GLU A 261 -2.25 30.88 -11.97
C GLU A 261 -1.66 31.05 -10.56
N SER A 262 -2.37 31.75 -9.67
CA SER A 262 -1.94 31.98 -8.28
C SER A 262 -1.93 30.67 -7.47
N GLU A 263 -3.00 29.89 -7.56
CA GLU A 263 -3.11 28.58 -6.90
C GLU A 263 -2.05 27.61 -7.43
N THR A 264 -1.86 27.60 -8.75
CA THR A 264 -0.82 26.80 -9.40
C THR A 264 0.58 27.18 -8.92
N ALA A 265 0.87 28.48 -8.79
CA ALA A 265 2.14 28.97 -8.28
C ALA A 265 2.36 28.60 -6.80
N GLN A 266 1.32 28.68 -5.97
CA GLN A 266 1.38 28.26 -4.57
C GLN A 266 1.66 26.76 -4.45
N LEU A 267 0.93 25.93 -5.18
CA LEU A 267 1.10 24.48 -5.18
C LEU A 267 2.51 24.07 -5.62
N ARG A 268 3.03 24.72 -6.67
CA ARG A 268 4.42 24.53 -7.13
C ARG A 268 5.44 24.86 -6.03
N ARG A 269 5.25 25.97 -5.28
CA ARG A 269 6.11 26.32 -4.15
C ARG A 269 6.04 25.27 -3.03
N THR A 270 4.85 24.76 -2.71
CA THR A 270 4.66 23.72 -1.71
C THR A 270 5.39 22.42 -2.09
N ILE A 271 5.28 21.99 -3.35
CA ILE A 271 5.99 20.82 -3.88
C ILE A 271 7.51 21.01 -3.74
N PHE A 272 8.04 22.16 -4.15
CA PHE A 272 9.49 22.42 -4.01
C PHE A 272 9.94 22.48 -2.55
N SER A 273 9.12 23.00 -1.65
CA SER A 273 9.38 23.00 -0.21
C SER A 273 9.47 21.56 0.32
N LEU A 274 8.48 20.71 -0.02
CA LEU A 274 8.47 19.31 0.39
C LEU A 274 9.70 18.55 -0.13
N VAL A 275 10.08 18.76 -1.40
CA VAL A 275 11.31 18.17 -1.97
C VAL A 275 12.55 18.62 -1.21
N SER A 276 12.65 19.90 -0.88
CA SER A 276 13.79 20.47 -0.15
C SER A 276 13.88 19.90 1.27
N VAL A 277 12.77 19.85 2.00
CA VAL A 277 12.72 19.28 3.36
C VAL A 277 13.02 17.78 3.34
N SER A 278 12.47 17.03 2.37
CA SER A 278 12.75 15.59 2.23
C SER A 278 14.24 15.32 1.96
N LYS A 279 14.89 16.14 1.12
CA LYS A 279 16.35 16.06 0.89
C LYS A 279 17.16 16.41 2.14
N LEU A 280 16.71 17.38 2.93
CA LEU A 280 17.38 17.75 4.18
C LEU A 280 17.27 16.62 5.20
N GLU A 281 16.07 16.07 5.39
CA GLU A 281 15.84 14.89 6.25
C GLU A 281 16.69 13.70 5.77
N ALA A 282 16.76 13.46 4.46
CA ALA A 282 17.61 12.44 3.86
C ALA A 282 19.07 12.56 4.30
N HIS A 283 19.60 13.76 4.16
CA HIS A 283 20.99 14.06 4.49
C HIS A 283 21.26 13.93 5.99
N LEU A 284 20.40 14.52 6.82
CA LEU A 284 20.54 14.50 8.28
C LEU A 284 20.46 13.09 8.86
N ARG A 285 19.59 12.25 8.29
CA ARG A 285 19.29 10.90 8.81
C ARG A 285 19.98 9.79 8.04
N GLN A 286 20.85 10.11 7.07
CA GLN A 286 21.50 9.16 6.17
C GLN A 286 20.51 8.20 5.50
N LEU A 287 19.35 8.73 5.10
CA LEU A 287 18.33 7.97 4.43
C LEU A 287 18.56 8.02 2.91
N GLU A 288 18.68 6.86 2.27
CA GLU A 288 18.65 6.75 0.81
C GLU A 288 17.22 6.97 0.30
N PHE A 289 16.90 8.18 -0.14
CA PHE A 289 15.60 8.54 -0.73
C PHE A 289 15.46 8.14 -2.22
N CYS A 290 16.28 7.20 -2.70
CA CYS A 290 16.30 6.77 -4.10
C CYS A 290 14.92 6.28 -4.61
N SER A 291 14.04 5.78 -3.76
CA SER A 291 12.74 5.22 -4.15
C SER A 291 11.69 6.22 -4.60
N GLN A 292 11.64 7.43 -4.03
CA GLN A 292 10.72 8.49 -4.47
C GLN A 292 11.12 9.06 -5.84
N THR A 293 12.40 8.93 -6.19
CA THR A 293 12.91 9.29 -7.52
C THR A 293 12.80 8.11 -8.48
N ALA A 294 12.93 6.87 -8.01
CA ALA A 294 12.79 5.65 -8.82
C ALA A 294 11.37 5.42 -9.35
N VAL A 295 10.32 5.73 -8.56
CA VAL A 295 8.93 5.70 -9.06
C VAL A 295 8.70 6.79 -10.13
N CYS A 296 9.35 7.94 -10.00
CA CYS A 296 9.39 8.99 -11.02
C CYS A 296 10.27 8.61 -12.25
N TYR A 297 11.34 7.84 -12.08
CA TYR A 297 12.18 7.31 -13.18
C TYR A 297 11.52 6.16 -13.92
N TRP A 298 10.72 5.35 -13.21
CA TRP A 298 9.91 4.29 -13.80
C TRP A 298 8.89 4.89 -14.81
N TYR A 299 8.37 6.09 -14.54
CA TYR A 299 7.56 6.87 -15.48
C TYR A 299 8.34 7.38 -16.71
N VAL A 300 9.62 7.75 -16.56
CA VAL A 300 10.46 8.24 -17.69
C VAL A 300 10.77 7.11 -18.68
N CYS A 301 11.16 5.93 -18.18
CA CYS A 301 11.42 4.76 -19.04
C CYS A 301 10.14 4.25 -19.75
N PHE A 302 8.97 4.42 -19.11
CA PHE A 302 7.69 4.02 -19.70
C PHE A 302 7.23 5.00 -20.81
N ASN A 303 7.46 6.30 -20.65
CA ASN A 303 7.04 7.32 -21.61
C ASN A 303 7.92 7.36 -22.88
N GLU A 304 9.23 7.09 -22.77
CA GLU A 304 10.10 6.93 -23.94
C GLU A 304 9.69 5.74 -24.81
N SER A 305 9.27 4.63 -24.19
CA SER A 305 8.83 3.42 -24.91
C SER A 305 7.53 3.65 -25.70
N ILE A 306 6.61 4.50 -25.22
CA ILE A 306 5.38 4.88 -25.94
C ILE A 306 5.65 5.92 -27.03
N ARG A 307 6.57 6.87 -26.81
CA ARG A 307 6.94 7.87 -27.83
C ARG A 307 7.71 7.30 -29.01
N LEU A 308 8.46 6.22 -28.82
CA LEU A 308 9.19 5.55 -29.91
C LEU A 308 8.29 4.60 -30.74
N ALA A 309 7.06 4.34 -30.28
CA ALA A 309 6.08 3.45 -30.93
C ALA A 309 4.94 4.22 -31.64
N ARG A 310 5.02 5.55 -31.73
CA ARG A 310 4.14 6.43 -32.51
C ARG A 310 4.96 7.19 -33.54
#